data_AF-A0A5A5TGS8-F1
#
_entry.id   AF-A0A5A5TGS8-F1
#
_cell.length_a   1.000
_cell.length_b   1.000
_cell.length_c   1.000
_cell.angle_alpha   90.00
_cell.angle_beta   90.00
_cell.angle_gamma   90.00
#
_symmetry.space_group_name_H-M   'P 1'
#
loop_
_entity.id
_entity.type
_entity.pdbx_description
1 polymer ?
#
loop_
_entity_poly.entity_id
_entity_poly.type
_entity_poly.pdbx_seq_one_letter_code
_entity_poly.pdbx_strand_id
1 'polypeptide(L)'
;MLLGLVAANLGVSLLPASAMTLYTQGIVYRPLADVNVDIAVETVVVWRREEISPLVQEFLVAIREVLEQQKKTMTGVPEGRDDLMG
;
A
#
# COMPACT_ATOMS: atom_id res chain seq x y z
N MET A 1 0.61 -20.59 -5.24
CA MET A 1 0.65 -19.49 -4.26
C MET A 1 2.10 -19.24 -3.86
N LEU A 2 2.60 -18.02 -4.09
CA LEU A 2 4.03 -17.68 -3.90
C LEU A 2 4.46 -17.72 -2.43
N LEU A 3 3.60 -17.29 -1.50
CA LEU A 3 3.88 -17.33 -0.05
C LEU A 3 4.13 -18.74 0.48
N GLY A 4 3.48 -19.76 -0.07
CA GLY A 4 3.71 -21.15 0.33
C GLY A 4 5.14 -21.64 0.02
N LEU A 5 5.76 -21.10 -1.04
CA LEU A 5 7.16 -21.39 -1.36
C LEU A 5 8.11 -20.69 -0.37
N VAL A 6 7.80 -19.46 0.01
CA VAL A 6 8.55 -18.71 1.03
C VAL A 6 8.48 -19.44 2.38
N ALA A 7 7.29 -19.88 2.79
CA ALA A 7 7.11 -20.67 4.02
C ALA A 7 7.83 -22.03 3.98
N ALA A 8 8.01 -22.60 2.78
CA ALA A 8 8.81 -23.82 2.56
C ALA A 8 10.32 -23.56 2.47
N ASN A 9 10.80 -22.35 2.78
CA ASN A 9 12.19 -21.91 2.65
C ASN A 9 12.76 -22.01 1.22
N LEU A 10 11.91 -21.89 0.20
CA LEU A 10 12.30 -21.97 -1.20
C LEU A 10 12.59 -20.59 -1.83
N GLY A 11 12.67 -19.52 -1.04
CA GLY A 11 13.08 -18.20 -1.52
C GLY A 11 12.45 -17.03 -0.75
N VAL A 12 12.50 -15.85 -1.35
CA VAL A 12 11.90 -14.59 -0.85
C VAL A 12 10.99 -13.98 -1.91
N SER A 13 10.07 -13.12 -1.49
CA SER A 13 9.11 -12.46 -2.37
C SER A 13 8.89 -11.00 -1.97
N LEU A 14 8.66 -10.14 -2.96
CA LEU A 14 8.23 -8.77 -2.78
C LEU A 14 6.71 -8.68 -2.85
N LEU A 15 6.11 -7.94 -1.93
CA LEU A 15 4.66 -7.83 -1.80
C LEU A 15 4.26 -6.38 -1.54
N PRO A 16 3.09 -5.94 -2.02
CA PRO A 16 2.51 -4.68 -1.57
C PRO A 16 2.24 -4.73 -0.07
N ALA A 17 2.37 -3.59 0.63
CA ALA A 17 2.10 -3.51 2.06
C ALA A 17 0.66 -3.96 2.44
N SER A 18 -0.32 -3.80 1.55
CA SER A 18 -1.69 -4.26 1.76
C SER A 18 -1.81 -5.77 1.96
N ALA A 19 -0.90 -6.56 1.37
CA ALA A 19 -0.86 -8.01 1.50
C ALA A 19 -0.31 -8.48 2.86
N MET A 20 0.28 -7.59 3.67
CA MET A 20 0.74 -7.92 5.03
C MET A 20 -0.42 -8.23 5.99
N THR A 21 -1.65 -7.90 5.61
CA THR A 21 -2.87 -8.28 6.36
C THR A 21 -3.12 -9.79 6.34
N LEU A 22 -2.50 -10.51 5.41
CA LEU A 22 -2.59 -11.97 5.32
C LEU A 22 -1.60 -12.60 6.30
N TYR A 23 -2.11 -13.32 7.30
CA TYR A 23 -1.26 -14.08 8.20
C TYR A 23 -0.88 -15.42 7.57
N THR A 24 0.42 -15.66 7.37
CA THR A 24 0.96 -16.96 6.95
C THR A 24 2.02 -17.39 7.95
N GLN A 25 1.80 -18.52 8.62
CA GLN A 25 2.75 -19.05 9.59
C GLN A 25 4.10 -19.37 8.92
N GLY A 26 5.20 -19.03 9.60
CA GLY A 26 6.55 -19.28 9.08
C GLY A 26 7.08 -18.21 8.12
N ILE A 27 6.36 -17.08 7.93
CA ILE A 27 6.81 -15.94 7.12
C ILE A 27 7.07 -14.73 8.02
N VAL A 28 8.20 -14.05 7.79
CA VAL A 28 8.53 -12.76 8.38
C VAL A 28 8.49 -11.69 7.29
N TYR A 29 7.67 -10.66 7.48
CA TYR A 29 7.64 -9.51 6.59
C TYR A 29 8.69 -8.49 7.04
N ARG A 30 9.52 -8.01 6.09
CA ARG A 30 10.54 -6.99 6.34
C ARG A 30 10.31 -5.78 5.42
N PRO A 31 10.18 -4.56 5.97
CA PRO A 31 10.14 -3.35 5.15
C PRO A 31 11.41 -3.23 4.30
N LEU A 32 11.26 -2.81 3.05
CA LEU A 32 12.41 -2.47 2.21
C LEU A 32 12.98 -1.12 2.70
N ALA A 33 14.30 -1.05 2.84
CA ALA A 33 14.99 0.23 3.06
C ALA A 33 15.04 1.01 1.74
N ASP A 34 15.00 2.34 1.81
CA ASP A 34 15.14 3.24 0.65
C ASP A 34 14.17 2.94 -0.50
N VAL A 35 12.89 2.74 -0.18
CA VAL A 35 11.82 2.71 -1.18
C VAL A 35 11.69 4.11 -1.78
N ASN A 36 12.43 4.36 -2.86
CA ASN A 36 12.18 5.50 -3.72
C ASN A 36 10.83 5.31 -4.42
N VAL A 37 10.29 6.41 -4.96
CA VAL A 37 8.97 6.43 -5.62
C VAL A 37 8.86 5.41 -6.77
N ASP A 38 10.00 4.92 -7.27
CA ASP A 38 10.10 3.97 -8.39
C ASP A 38 9.71 2.52 -8.04
N ILE A 39 9.63 2.15 -6.75
CA ILE A 39 9.13 0.83 -6.29
C ILE A 39 7.73 1.00 -5.66
N ALA A 40 6.90 1.86 -6.26
CA ALA A 40 5.49 2.00 -5.90
C ALA A 40 4.63 0.99 -6.67
N VAL A 41 3.75 0.29 -5.95
CA VAL A 41 2.68 -0.49 -6.58
C VAL A 41 1.51 0.45 -6.87
N GLU A 42 1.32 0.80 -8.14
CA GLU A 42 0.22 1.66 -8.55
C GLU A 42 -1.12 0.90 -8.48
N THR A 43 -2.10 1.48 -7.78
CA THR A 43 -3.46 0.97 -7.74
C THR A 43 -4.36 1.90 -8.53
N VAL A 44 -4.96 1.39 -9.61
CA VAL A 44 -5.86 2.14 -10.48
C VAL A 44 -7.29 1.65 -10.35
N VAL A 45 -8.24 2.58 -10.41
CA VAL A 45 -9.67 2.28 -10.51
C VAL A 45 -10.09 2.58 -11.94
N VAL A 46 -10.77 1.63 -12.60
CA VAL A 46 -11.17 1.75 -14.00
C VAL A 46 -12.67 1.54 -14.11
N TRP A 47 -13.34 2.43 -14.83
CA TRP A 47 -14.77 2.36 -15.13
C TRP A 47 -15.02 2.81 -16.58
N ARG A 48 -16.21 2.53 -17.09
CA ARG A 48 -16.59 2.94 -18.44
C ARG A 48 -16.73 4.47 -18.50
N ARG A 49 -16.23 5.10 -19.56
CA ARG A 49 -16.28 6.57 -19.73
C ARG A 49 -17.70 7.15 -19.66
N GLU A 50 -18.69 6.41 -20.15
CA GLU A 50 -20.10 6.77 -20.15
C GLU A 50 -20.90 6.04 -19.05
N GLU A 51 -20.26 5.76 -17.91
CA GLU A 51 -20.92 5.05 -16.81
C GLU A 51 -21.99 5.92 -16.14
N ILE A 52 -23.25 5.49 -16.24
CA ILE A 52 -24.42 6.19 -15.69
C ILE A 52 -24.98 5.55 -14.43
N SER A 53 -24.46 4.37 -14.04
CA SER A 53 -24.92 3.67 -12.84
C SER A 53 -24.69 4.54 -11.60
N PRO A 54 -25.76 4.90 -10.86
CA PRO A 54 -25.62 5.66 -9.62
C PRO A 54 -24.70 4.95 -8.62
N LEU A 55 -24.74 3.61 -8.59
CA LEU A 55 -23.87 2.82 -7.70
C LEU A 55 -22.38 3.06 -7.99
N VAL A 56 -21.98 3.11 -9.26
CA VAL A 56 -20.57 3.35 -9.60
C VAL A 56 -20.18 4.78 -9.24
N GLN A 57 -21.06 5.75 -9.48
CA GLN A 57 -20.82 7.15 -9.12
C GLN A 57 -20.62 7.32 -7.60
N GLU A 58 -21.50 6.72 -6.79
CA GLU A 58 -21.37 6.73 -5.33
C GLU A 58 -20.11 6.00 -4.86
N PHE A 59 -19.76 4.87 -5.48
CA PHE A 59 -18.52 4.17 -5.16
C PHE A 59 -17.28 5.02 -5.47
N LEU A 60 -17.27 5.77 -6.58
CA LEU A 60 -16.19 6.69 -6.91
C LEU A 60 -16.08 7.86 -5.92
N VAL A 61 -17.21 8.34 -5.36
CA VAL A 61 -17.20 9.32 -4.27
C VAL A 61 -16.55 8.72 -3.02
N ALA A 62 -16.99 7.53 -2.60
CA ALA A 62 -16.44 6.84 -1.44
C ALA A 62 -14.92 6.58 -1.58
N ILE A 63 -14.46 6.17 -2.76
CA ILE A 63 -13.02 6.00 -3.03
C ILE A 63 -12.28 7.32 -2.84
N ARG A 64 -12.79 8.44 -3.39
CA ARG A 64 -12.14 9.75 -3.24
C ARG A 64 -12.02 10.15 -1.77
N GLU A 65 -13.06 9.95 -0.98
CA GLU A 65 -13.04 10.25 0.46
C GLU A 65 -12.00 9.42 1.21
N VAL A 66 -11.92 8.11 0.92
CA VAL A 66 -10.91 7.22 1.54
C VAL A 66 -9.49 7.62 1.14
N LEU A 67 -9.26 7.98 -0.13
CA LEU A 67 -7.94 8.41 -0.61
C LEU A 67 -7.47 9.70 0.09
N GLU A 68 -8.36 10.67 0.30
CA GLU A 68 -8.01 11.91 1.02
C GLU A 68 -7.66 11.64 2.50
N GLN A 69 -8.36 10.70 3.16
CA GLN A 69 -8.05 10.29 4.54
C GLN A 69 -6.69 9.59 4.64
N GLN A 70 -6.36 8.74 3.66
CA GLN A 70 -5.04 8.08 3.61
C GLN A 70 -3.92 9.09 3.39
N LYS A 71 -4.13 10.10 2.53
CA LYS A 71 -3.15 11.17 2.31
C LYS A 71 -2.87 11.94 3.60
N LYS A 72 -3.91 12.28 4.37
CA LYS A 72 -3.75 12.97 5.68
C LYS A 72 -2.97 12.14 6.71
N THR A 73 -3.13 10.82 6.68
CA THR A 73 -2.39 9.90 7.55
C THR A 73 -0.92 9.77 7.10
N MET A 74 -0.65 9.86 5.79
CA MET A 74 0.71 9.78 5.23
C MET A 74 1.53 11.06 5.40
N THR A 75 0.90 12.24 5.40
CA THR A 75 1.56 13.56 5.59
C THR A 75 1.79 13.91 7.08
N GLY A 76 1.44 13.01 8.01
CA GLY A 76 1.52 13.22 9.45
C GLY A 76 2.80 12.71 10.14
N VAL A 77 3.87 12.39 9.39
CA VAL A 77 5.16 12.02 9.98
C VAL A 77 5.90 13.30 10.42
N PRO A 78 6.18 13.52 11.71
CA PRO A 78 6.85 14.73 12.17
C PRO A 78 8.30 14.74 11.70
N GLU A 79 8.67 15.87 11.07
CA GLU A 79 10.02 16.26 10.67
C GLU A 79 10.94 16.21 11.90
N GLY A 80 11.81 15.19 11.93
CA GLY A 80 12.77 14.97 12.98
C GLY A 80 13.86 16.05 12.95
N ARG A 81 13.60 17.13 13.68
CA ARG A 81 14.56 17.85 14.53
C ARG A 81 16.03 17.81 14.10
N ASP A 82 16.41 18.84 13.36
CA ASP A 82 17.77 19.38 13.27
C ASP A 82 18.21 19.91 14.65
N ASP A 83 18.72 19.04 15.51
CA ASP A 83 19.57 19.45 16.64
C ASP A 83 20.39 18.25 17.14
N LEU A 84 21.69 18.24 16.81
CA LEU A 84 22.84 17.89 17.68
C LEU A 84 24.10 17.64 16.85
N MET A 85 24.92 18.68 16.66
CA MET A 85 26.38 18.65 16.78
C MET A 85 26.93 20.06 16.48
N GLY A 86 26.90 20.88 17.52
CA GLY A 86 28.02 21.77 17.82
C GLY A 86 29.06 21.01 18.63
#